data_AF-A0A2G1DED0-F1
#
_entry.id   AF-A0A2G1DED0-F1
#
_cell.length_a   1.000
_cell.length_b   1.000
_cell.length_c   1.000
_cell.angle_alpha   90.00
_cell.angle_beta   90.00
_cell.angle_gamma   90.00
#
_symmetry.space_group_name_H-M   'P 1'
#
loop_
_entity.id
_entity.type
_entity.pdbx_description
1 polymer ?
#
loop_
_entity_poly.entity_id
_entity_poly.type
_entity_poly.pdbx_seq_one_letter_code
_entity_poly.pdbx_strand_id
1 'polypeptide(L)'
;MSKNFKIQTINETTVPNARNIYILVPGTTDPVNSFANIQYDNNKRLNFNETTHRANSYQSSSQYWDKAFYDNMKKLEQSITDFIVFDKFGWSGDNCVSNRETAGKYLVRRLCMKDNYNDQGYYEPIKNEIVYFHLIGHSHGGNVINEMTKEIDKLEQWPKKWKIKSITYLLTPFFNNLHQVKVTPKVFHTNTKIMHAYNDYDLTQNFLADFSLFDLSLIQKVLEEKNVLSIRSKLPTNKANKEGELIKEGLIDKAINALKEIPTNKFTDLWLSHSEGELLYEKTINFLTSVENVFYKKDNETQIESGIFISLKEINKEIEFKVSDFLKETIPKDELKIKRQILKDDVYQELLASLEEILEGIRALKAVFIETKRTVDEEDASYSRKGYIDNLNGSKKLIETLNSFLDIDENSLISNNTNSLWNILFKILDNNIDQFDDTYVDPSKQFKGTFLERNIKALDVTKEDDYDKKTVQTAPTGKFTQAIILSHTTPQYGMQQQMEDIMNPAIFSKRYYTLLENIKKMEKNYTNSPNQTNLMDILFTLIAHSSIHTFIDKWANVGIFVAEVLLDNKIETNLNKLKEIMNKLKRVLKKRFVGKLEAFNMGSLIYFLQESHSTSRRILHPKIKEFLKEVMENK
;
A
#
# COMPACT_ATOMS: atom_id res chain seq x y z
N MET A 1 27.57 -12.83 79.04
CA MET A 1 26.80 -12.21 77.95
C MET A 1 27.38 -12.70 76.62
N SER A 2 26.91 -13.83 76.08
CA SER A 2 27.27 -14.31 74.74
C SER A 2 26.08 -14.04 73.80
N LYS A 3 26.28 -13.17 72.80
CA LYS A 3 25.27 -12.93 71.77
C LYS A 3 25.30 -14.09 70.78
N ASN A 4 24.21 -14.87 70.76
CA ASN A 4 23.93 -15.83 69.70
C ASN A 4 23.65 -15.07 68.39
N PHE A 5 24.54 -15.22 67.42
CA PHE A 5 24.26 -14.88 66.03
C PHE A 5 23.33 -15.95 65.45
N LYS A 6 22.10 -15.57 65.12
CA LYS A 6 21.24 -16.37 64.23
C LYS A 6 21.70 -16.14 62.80
N ILE A 7 22.30 -17.16 62.20
CA ILE A 7 22.48 -17.22 60.75
C ILE A 7 21.09 -17.49 60.16
N GLN A 8 20.52 -16.49 59.47
CA GLN A 8 19.42 -16.73 58.54
C GLN A 8 20.02 -17.36 57.30
N THR A 9 19.79 -18.66 57.10
CA THR A 9 19.96 -19.30 55.80
C THR A 9 18.89 -18.72 54.87
N ILE A 10 19.32 -17.82 53.98
CA ILE A 10 18.58 -17.50 52.77
C ILE A 10 18.63 -18.78 51.94
N ASN A 11 17.47 -19.40 51.70
CA ASN A 11 17.34 -20.42 50.68
C ASN A 11 17.64 -19.73 49.34
N GLU A 12 18.89 -19.74 48.92
CA GLU A 12 19.29 -19.50 47.54
C GLU A 12 18.67 -20.63 46.71
N THR A 13 17.43 -20.42 46.26
CA THR A 13 16.90 -21.15 45.11
C THR A 13 17.87 -20.90 43.97
N THR A 14 18.71 -21.89 43.69
CA THR A 14 19.60 -21.94 42.54
C THR A 14 18.71 -21.86 41.29
N VAL A 15 18.56 -20.65 40.77
CA VAL A 15 17.83 -20.42 39.52
C VAL A 15 18.61 -21.16 38.43
N PRO A 16 17.97 -22.07 37.68
CA PRO A 16 18.64 -22.75 36.59
C PRO A 16 19.22 -21.74 35.61
N ASN A 17 20.47 -21.92 35.21
CA ASN A 17 21.11 -21.05 34.22
C ASN A 17 20.39 -21.20 32.87
N ALA A 18 19.49 -20.27 32.55
CA ALA A 18 18.65 -20.30 31.36
C ALA A 18 19.17 -19.33 30.31
N ARG A 19 19.31 -19.79 29.06
CA ARG A 19 19.69 -18.92 27.95
C ARG A 19 18.47 -18.18 27.40
N ASN A 20 18.63 -16.88 27.15
CA ASN A 20 17.56 -16.04 26.60
C ASN A 20 17.88 -15.68 25.15
N ILE A 21 17.05 -16.12 24.23
CA ILE A 21 17.23 -15.90 22.78
C ILE A 21 16.13 -14.95 22.30
N TYR A 22 16.56 -13.81 21.77
CA TYR A 22 15.69 -12.79 21.19
C TYR A 22 15.62 -12.96 19.68
N ILE A 23 14.40 -12.97 19.16
CA ILE A 23 14.16 -13.12 17.73
C ILE A 23 13.35 -11.90 17.26
N LEU A 24 13.97 -11.08 16.41
CA LEU A 24 13.27 -10.05 15.66
C LEU A 24 12.66 -10.66 14.40
N VAL A 25 11.33 -10.55 14.28
CA VAL A 25 10.56 -11.07 13.15
C VAL A 25 10.00 -9.87 12.38
N PRO A 26 10.54 -9.55 11.20
CA PRO A 26 10.20 -8.36 10.46
C PRO A 26 8.82 -8.52 9.82
N GLY A 27 8.15 -7.39 9.62
CA GLY A 27 6.90 -7.34 8.86
C GLY A 27 7.13 -7.42 7.35
N THR A 28 6.10 -7.09 6.60
CA THR A 28 6.21 -6.87 5.16
C THR A 28 7.10 -5.64 4.95
N THR A 29 8.12 -5.74 4.08
CA THR A 29 9.05 -4.61 3.76
C THR A 29 8.33 -3.44 3.09
N ASP A 30 7.09 -3.67 2.69
CA ASP A 30 6.30 -2.79 1.87
C ASP A 30 4.81 -3.03 2.16
N PRO A 31 4.23 -2.36 3.17
CA PRO A 31 2.85 -2.62 3.60
C PRO A 31 1.83 -2.35 2.50
N VAL A 32 2.17 -1.52 1.50
CA VAL A 32 1.30 -1.18 0.36
C VAL A 32 1.64 -1.94 -0.93
N ASN A 33 2.60 -2.89 -0.88
CA ASN A 33 3.15 -3.53 -2.08
C ASN A 33 3.58 -2.50 -3.15
N SER A 34 4.17 -1.38 -2.75
CA SER A 34 4.82 -0.38 -3.59
C SER A 34 6.35 -0.31 -3.43
N PHE A 35 7.12 -0.45 -4.52
CA PHE A 35 8.60 -0.32 -4.54
C PHE A 35 9.18 1.02 -4.04
N ALA A 36 8.33 1.93 -3.53
CA ALA A 36 8.67 3.26 -3.06
C ALA A 36 9.76 3.30 -1.97
N ASN A 37 10.02 2.19 -1.26
CA ASN A 37 11.02 2.13 -0.19
C ASN A 37 12.38 1.53 -0.57
N ILE A 38 12.63 1.20 -1.85
CA ILE A 38 13.97 0.77 -2.29
C ILE A 38 14.79 1.99 -2.73
N GLN A 39 15.19 2.80 -1.76
CA GLN A 39 16.30 3.74 -1.90
C GLN A 39 17.43 3.30 -0.96
N TYR A 40 18.61 3.01 -1.52
CA TYR A 40 19.85 3.07 -0.75
C TYR A 40 20.77 4.12 -1.38
N ASP A 41 21.32 4.96 -0.51
CA ASP A 41 22.39 5.94 -0.75
C ASP A 41 22.28 6.74 -2.06
N ASN A 42 21.51 7.83 -1.98
CA ASN A 42 21.46 9.02 -2.84
C ASN A 42 21.44 8.90 -4.39
N ASN A 43 21.73 7.79 -5.08
CA ASN A 43 21.84 7.77 -6.55
C ASN A 43 21.74 6.38 -7.23
N LYS A 44 21.27 5.29 -6.55
CA LYS A 44 21.19 3.98 -7.23
C LYS A 44 19.92 3.18 -6.87
N ARG A 45 19.02 3.05 -7.86
CA ARG A 45 17.93 2.07 -7.86
C ARG A 45 18.51 0.67 -8.10
N LEU A 46 18.20 -0.29 -7.23
CA LEU A 46 18.64 -1.69 -7.42
C LEU A 46 17.85 -2.36 -8.55
N ASN A 47 18.51 -3.23 -9.32
CA ASN A 47 17.87 -4.04 -10.35
C ASN A 47 17.00 -5.16 -9.74
N PHE A 48 16.01 -5.68 -10.48
CA PHE A 48 15.14 -6.80 -10.05
C PHE A 48 15.91 -8.03 -9.52
N ASN A 49 17.05 -8.31 -10.15
CA ASN A 49 17.92 -9.42 -9.76
C ASN A 49 18.70 -9.14 -8.47
N GLU A 50 18.85 -7.86 -8.10
CA GLU A 50 19.49 -7.39 -6.86
C GLU A 50 18.45 -7.18 -5.73
N THR A 51 17.18 -6.93 -6.08
CA THR A 51 16.03 -6.70 -5.18
C THR A 51 15.28 -7.97 -4.78
N THR A 52 15.96 -9.13 -4.74
CA THR A 52 15.45 -10.33 -4.03
C THR A 52 15.43 -10.14 -2.50
N HIS A 53 15.26 -8.90 -2.05
CA HIS A 53 15.33 -8.40 -0.70
C HIS A 53 14.12 -8.88 0.11
N ARG A 54 14.24 -10.13 0.56
CA ARG A 54 13.59 -10.69 1.75
C ARG A 54 13.64 -9.64 2.85
N ALA A 55 12.56 -9.51 3.62
CA ALA A 55 12.56 -8.79 4.88
C ALA A 55 13.63 -9.42 5.77
N ASN A 56 14.85 -8.89 5.69
CA ASN A 56 15.98 -9.38 6.45
C ASN A 56 16.00 -8.61 7.76
N SER A 57 16.01 -9.39 8.83
CA SER A 57 15.92 -8.86 10.17
C SER A 57 17.22 -8.11 10.57
N TYR A 58 18.34 -8.30 9.85
CA TYR A 58 19.67 -7.83 10.26
C TYR A 58 20.61 -7.51 9.09
N GLN A 59 21.50 -6.53 9.32
CA GLN A 59 22.63 -6.06 8.48
C GLN A 59 22.72 -6.66 7.07
N SER A 60 21.91 -6.11 6.17
CA SER A 60 22.02 -6.21 4.72
C SER A 60 21.66 -4.86 4.10
N SER A 61 21.85 -4.68 2.80
CA SER A 61 21.33 -3.53 2.03
C SER A 61 19.79 -3.40 2.05
N SER A 62 19.10 -4.26 2.82
CA SER A 62 17.64 -4.46 2.89
C SER A 62 17.14 -4.67 4.32
N GLN A 63 17.83 -4.08 5.30
CA GLN A 63 17.47 -4.21 6.71
C GLN A 63 16.07 -3.61 6.97
N TYR A 64 15.17 -4.42 7.54
CA TYR A 64 13.79 -4.01 7.83
C TYR A 64 13.68 -3.06 9.03
N TRP A 65 14.46 -3.33 10.07
CA TRP A 65 14.49 -2.55 11.30
C TRP A 65 15.40 -1.36 11.14
N ASP A 66 14.97 -0.19 11.59
CA ASP A 66 15.84 0.99 11.54
C ASP A 66 17.12 0.75 12.34
N LYS A 67 18.21 1.36 11.87
CA LYS A 67 19.52 1.27 12.53
C LYS A 67 19.43 1.65 14.00
N ALA A 68 18.64 2.67 14.35
CA ALA A 68 18.47 3.10 15.74
C ALA A 68 17.80 2.02 16.61
N PHE A 69 16.74 1.36 16.12
CA PHE A 69 16.11 0.22 16.80
C PHE A 69 17.12 -0.90 17.03
N TYR A 70 17.86 -1.29 15.98
CA TYR A 70 18.84 -2.36 16.07
C TYR A 70 19.99 -2.03 17.04
N ASP A 71 20.54 -0.81 16.97
CA ASP A 71 21.58 -0.34 17.89
C ASP A 71 21.08 -0.37 19.35
N ASN A 72 19.79 -0.13 19.58
CA ASN A 72 19.19 -0.20 20.91
C ASN A 72 19.09 -1.65 21.41
N MET A 73 18.74 -2.59 20.54
CA MET A 73 18.74 -4.03 20.84
C MET A 73 20.16 -4.54 21.14
N LYS A 74 21.17 -4.13 20.38
CA LYS A 74 22.58 -4.49 20.63
C LYS A 74 23.12 -3.92 21.94
N LYS A 75 22.73 -2.69 22.29
CA LYS A 75 23.04 -2.14 23.63
C LYS A 75 22.38 -2.93 24.74
N LEU A 76 21.17 -3.45 24.52
CA LEU A 76 20.48 -4.30 25.48
C LEU A 76 21.21 -5.64 25.67
N GLU A 77 21.59 -6.29 24.56
CA GLU A 77 22.40 -7.53 24.54
C GLU A 77 23.71 -7.38 25.34
N GLN A 78 24.43 -6.28 25.16
CA GLN A 78 25.66 -6.00 25.91
C GLN A 78 25.44 -5.77 27.40
N SER A 79 24.23 -5.36 27.80
CA SER A 79 23.92 -5.00 29.19
C SER A 79 23.39 -6.17 30.02
N ILE A 80 23.13 -7.34 29.43
CA ILE A 80 22.50 -8.47 30.11
C ILE A 80 23.22 -9.78 29.79
N THR A 81 23.61 -10.52 30.83
CA THR A 81 24.22 -11.85 30.72
C THR A 81 23.22 -12.86 30.12
N ASP A 82 23.70 -13.79 29.30
CA ASP A 82 22.90 -14.83 28.64
C ASP A 82 21.78 -14.29 27.71
N PHE A 83 22.02 -13.13 27.12
CA PHE A 83 21.19 -12.53 26.06
C PHE A 83 21.82 -12.81 24.69
N ILE A 84 21.05 -13.39 23.76
CA ILE A 84 21.49 -13.64 22.38
C ILE A 84 20.45 -13.07 21.42
N VAL A 85 20.85 -12.17 20.51
CA VAL A 85 20.01 -11.78 19.36
C VAL A 85 20.21 -12.80 18.23
N PHE A 86 19.17 -13.57 17.90
CA PHE A 86 19.19 -14.46 16.74
C PHE A 86 19.06 -13.65 15.46
N ASP A 87 20.14 -13.64 14.66
CA ASP A 87 20.27 -12.78 13.50
C ASP A 87 20.03 -13.47 12.13
N LYS A 88 19.68 -14.76 12.13
CA LYS A 88 19.60 -15.59 10.92
C LYS A 88 18.16 -15.86 10.48
N PHE A 89 17.29 -14.85 10.50
CA PHE A 89 15.93 -14.94 9.98
C PHE A 89 15.58 -13.85 8.97
N GLY A 90 14.88 -14.26 7.92
CA GLY A 90 14.22 -13.38 6.96
C GLY A 90 13.21 -14.18 6.14
N TRP A 91 12.21 -13.50 5.60
CA TRP A 91 11.13 -14.11 4.80
C TRP A 91 10.71 -13.17 3.67
N SER A 92 9.81 -13.61 2.78
CA SER A 92 9.41 -12.82 1.61
C SER A 92 8.81 -11.46 2.00
N GLY A 93 8.16 -11.36 3.15
CA GLY A 93 7.41 -10.16 3.52
C GLY A 93 6.18 -9.96 2.65
N ASP A 94 5.68 -11.04 2.03
CA ASP A 94 4.44 -11.03 1.25
C ASP A 94 3.22 -11.13 2.20
N ASN A 95 2.11 -10.53 1.79
CA ASN A 95 0.88 -10.46 2.58
C ASN A 95 -0.07 -11.65 2.33
N CYS A 96 0.36 -12.70 1.61
CA CYS A 96 -0.45 -13.92 1.46
C CYS A 96 -0.36 -14.87 2.67
N VAL A 97 -1.41 -15.67 2.87
CA VAL A 97 -1.58 -16.55 4.04
C VAL A 97 -0.47 -17.60 4.09
N SER A 98 -0.24 -18.28 2.97
CA SER A 98 0.73 -19.39 2.87
C SER A 98 2.17 -18.94 3.14
N ASN A 99 2.53 -17.70 2.82
CA ASN A 99 3.88 -17.18 3.07
C ASN A 99 4.14 -16.96 4.56
N ARG A 100 3.15 -16.50 5.32
CA ARG A 100 3.26 -16.38 6.79
C ARG A 100 3.38 -17.75 7.45
N GLU A 101 2.58 -18.72 7.02
CA GLU A 101 2.65 -20.11 7.50
C GLU A 101 4.01 -20.74 7.20
N THR A 102 4.49 -20.58 5.96
CA THR A 102 5.81 -21.02 5.51
C THR A 102 6.93 -20.38 6.33
N ALA A 103 6.85 -19.07 6.58
CA ALA A 103 7.84 -18.35 7.38
C ALA A 103 7.88 -18.83 8.84
N GLY A 104 6.71 -19.10 9.44
CA GLY A 104 6.61 -19.65 10.79
C GLY A 104 7.22 -21.05 10.88
N LYS A 105 6.87 -21.95 9.93
CA LYS A 105 7.47 -23.28 9.80
C LYS A 105 8.99 -23.19 9.64
N TYR A 106 9.45 -22.34 8.74
CA TYR A 106 10.87 -22.12 8.47
C TYR A 106 11.64 -21.68 9.71
N LEU A 107 11.11 -20.71 10.47
CA LEU A 107 11.75 -20.20 11.67
C LEU A 107 11.99 -21.31 12.69
N VAL A 108 10.96 -22.10 13.01
CA VAL A 108 11.08 -23.20 14.00
C VAL A 108 12.10 -24.22 13.54
N ARG A 109 11.99 -24.69 12.29
CA ARG A 109 12.85 -25.74 11.76
C ARG A 109 14.31 -25.29 11.71
N ARG A 110 14.57 -24.03 11.36
CA ARG A 110 15.93 -23.48 11.35
C ARG A 110 16.59 -23.46 12.73
N LEU A 111 15.82 -23.29 13.80
CA LEU A 111 16.34 -23.25 15.17
C LEU A 111 16.81 -24.62 15.67
N CYS A 112 16.13 -25.71 15.28
CA CYS A 112 16.33 -27.03 15.91
C CYS A 112 16.47 -28.23 14.97
N MET A 113 16.37 -28.06 13.64
CA MET A 113 16.53 -29.17 12.69
C MET A 113 17.86 -29.11 11.95
N LYS A 114 18.38 -30.30 11.65
CA LYS A 114 19.50 -30.50 10.73
C LYS A 114 18.98 -30.60 9.30
N ASP A 115 19.67 -29.96 8.36
CA ASP A 115 19.38 -30.02 6.94
C ASP A 115 20.66 -29.83 6.09
N ASN A 116 20.54 -29.85 4.76
CA ASN A 116 21.66 -29.73 3.83
C ASN A 116 22.40 -28.38 3.90
N TYR A 117 21.77 -27.35 4.48
CA TYR A 117 22.28 -25.99 4.67
C TYR A 117 22.67 -25.70 6.13
N ASN A 118 22.29 -26.58 7.07
CA ASN A 118 22.58 -26.52 8.49
C ASN A 118 22.76 -27.94 9.04
N ASP A 119 23.93 -28.52 8.83
CA ASP A 119 24.28 -29.89 9.21
C ASP A 119 24.21 -30.18 10.72
N GLN A 120 24.18 -29.12 11.53
CA GLN A 120 24.09 -29.23 12.98
C GLN A 120 22.73 -28.81 13.56
N GLY A 121 21.95 -27.94 12.92
CA GLY A 121 20.82 -27.26 13.55
C GLY A 121 21.31 -26.12 14.44
N TYR A 122 20.76 -24.90 14.30
CA TYR A 122 21.46 -23.68 14.74
C TYR A 122 21.74 -23.66 16.25
N TYR A 123 20.82 -24.21 17.04
CA TYR A 123 20.95 -24.33 18.50
C TYR A 123 20.97 -25.78 18.98
N GLU A 124 21.29 -26.74 18.13
CA GLU A 124 21.42 -28.15 18.50
C GLU A 124 22.39 -28.41 19.67
N PRO A 125 23.55 -27.72 19.78
CA PRO A 125 24.47 -27.92 20.91
C PRO A 125 23.83 -27.63 22.28
N ILE A 126 22.78 -26.80 22.33
CA ILE A 126 22.09 -26.37 23.56
C ILE A 126 20.69 -27.00 23.71
N LYS A 127 20.34 -28.04 22.95
CA LYS A 127 19.01 -28.68 22.99
C LYS A 127 18.61 -29.23 24.37
N ASN A 128 19.57 -29.58 25.20
CA ASN A 128 19.35 -30.14 26.54
C ASN A 128 19.34 -29.07 27.65
N GLU A 129 19.63 -27.81 27.30
CA GLU A 129 19.61 -26.67 28.21
C GLU A 129 18.20 -26.08 28.35
N ILE A 130 18.00 -25.24 29.36
CA ILE A 130 16.76 -24.45 29.49
C ILE A 130 16.94 -23.20 28.64
N VAL A 131 16.07 -23.02 27.64
CA VAL A 131 16.13 -21.92 26.70
C VAL A 131 14.79 -21.20 26.68
N TYR A 132 14.85 -19.88 26.86
CA TYR A 132 13.71 -18.99 26.77
C TYR A 132 13.79 -18.15 25.51
N PHE A 133 12.74 -18.23 24.69
CA PHE A 133 12.59 -17.42 23.50
C PHE A 133 11.77 -16.16 23.81
N HIS A 134 12.28 -15.03 23.33
CA HIS A 134 11.66 -13.71 23.42
C HIS A 134 11.44 -13.18 22.00
N LEU A 135 10.18 -13.18 21.57
CA LEU A 135 9.82 -12.91 20.19
C LEU A 135 9.36 -11.47 20.05
N ILE A 136 9.87 -10.75 19.06
CA ILE A 136 9.46 -9.38 18.73
C ILE A 136 9.04 -9.36 17.27
N GLY A 137 7.74 -9.25 17.01
CA GLY A 137 7.19 -9.24 15.67
C GLY A 137 6.63 -7.87 15.33
N HIS A 138 7.01 -7.32 14.18
CA HIS A 138 6.38 -6.11 13.66
C HIS A 138 5.39 -6.42 12.56
N SER A 139 4.23 -5.74 12.52
CA SER A 139 3.22 -5.96 11.48
C SER A 139 2.89 -7.46 11.36
N HIS A 140 2.85 -7.99 10.14
CA HIS A 140 2.68 -9.40 9.85
C HIS A 140 3.77 -10.34 10.41
N GLY A 141 4.92 -9.81 10.83
CA GLY A 141 5.92 -10.58 11.59
C GLY A 141 5.37 -11.10 12.91
N GLY A 142 4.39 -10.40 13.52
CA GLY A 142 3.63 -10.93 14.65
C GLY A 142 2.76 -12.14 14.28
N ASN A 143 2.17 -12.16 13.09
CA ASN A 143 1.43 -13.33 12.62
C ASN A 143 2.36 -14.50 12.29
N VAL A 144 3.57 -14.24 11.80
CA VAL A 144 4.62 -15.27 11.64
C VAL A 144 5.01 -15.89 12.98
N ILE A 145 5.08 -15.09 14.05
CA ILE A 145 5.25 -15.61 15.42
C ILE A 145 4.09 -16.54 15.80
N ASN A 146 2.85 -16.18 15.47
CA ASN A 146 1.71 -17.05 15.75
C ASN A 146 1.82 -18.38 14.99
N GLU A 147 2.24 -18.37 13.72
CA GLU A 147 2.49 -19.59 12.95
C GLU A 147 3.66 -20.43 13.51
N MET A 148 4.72 -19.77 13.99
CA MET A 148 5.81 -20.42 14.73
C MET A 148 5.25 -21.19 15.93
N THR A 149 4.30 -20.64 16.69
CA THR A 149 3.70 -21.36 17.83
C THR A 149 2.97 -22.64 17.43
N LYS A 150 2.29 -22.63 16.27
CA LYS A 150 1.60 -23.81 15.75
C LYS A 150 2.60 -24.89 15.32
N GLU A 151 3.69 -24.51 14.66
CA GLU A 151 4.72 -25.46 14.26
C GLU A 151 5.45 -26.05 15.49
N ILE A 152 5.76 -25.25 16.52
CA ILE A 152 6.34 -25.76 17.78
C ILE A 152 5.44 -26.82 18.41
N ASP A 153 4.12 -26.56 18.46
CA ASP A 153 3.16 -27.48 19.07
C ASP A 153 3.11 -28.82 18.32
N LYS A 154 3.22 -28.80 16.98
CA LYS A 154 3.19 -29.99 16.11
C LYS A 154 4.53 -30.74 16.06
N LEU A 155 5.65 -30.03 16.04
CA LEU A 155 6.97 -30.62 15.75
C LEU A 155 7.49 -31.43 16.95
N GLU A 156 7.79 -32.71 16.74
CA GLU A 156 8.28 -33.61 17.80
C GLU A 156 9.73 -33.30 18.22
N GLN A 157 10.53 -32.81 17.27
CA GLN A 157 11.94 -32.46 17.44
C GLN A 157 12.13 -31.19 18.29
N TRP A 158 11.07 -30.42 18.56
CA TRP A 158 11.18 -29.24 19.40
C TRP A 158 11.60 -29.62 20.83
N PRO A 159 12.74 -29.10 21.34
CA PRO A 159 13.25 -29.54 22.65
C PRO A 159 12.30 -29.23 23.80
N LYS A 160 12.06 -30.22 24.68
CA LYS A 160 11.06 -30.12 25.76
C LYS A 160 11.30 -28.95 26.74
N LYS A 161 12.57 -28.58 26.95
CA LYS A 161 13.01 -27.51 27.86
C LYS A 161 13.00 -26.11 27.23
N TRP A 162 12.73 -26.02 25.93
CA TRP A 162 12.67 -24.77 25.20
C TRP A 162 11.26 -24.21 25.25
N LYS A 163 11.11 -22.96 25.69
CA LYS A 163 9.80 -22.30 25.87
C LYS A 163 9.83 -20.85 25.40
N ILE A 164 8.70 -20.35 24.93
CA ILE A 164 8.50 -18.91 24.72
C ILE A 164 8.19 -18.25 26.07
N LYS A 165 8.98 -17.25 26.48
CA LYS A 165 8.82 -16.51 27.74
C LYS A 165 8.28 -15.09 27.53
N SER A 166 8.41 -14.52 26.33
CA SER A 166 7.64 -13.33 25.96
C SER A 166 7.36 -13.19 24.48
N ILE A 167 6.28 -12.48 24.17
CA ILE A 167 5.99 -11.96 22.84
C ILE A 167 5.75 -10.45 22.92
N THR A 168 6.41 -9.70 22.04
CA THR A 168 6.16 -8.28 21.80
C THR A 168 5.63 -8.11 20.39
N TYR A 169 4.35 -7.76 20.26
CA TYR A 169 3.74 -7.41 18.98
C TYR A 169 3.88 -5.90 18.76
N LEU A 170 4.43 -5.51 17.63
CA LEU A 170 4.64 -4.12 17.26
C LEU A 170 3.77 -3.80 16.04
N LEU A 171 2.67 -3.08 16.24
CA LEU A 171 1.74 -2.72 15.16
C LEU A 171 1.24 -3.95 14.37
N THR A 172 1.10 -5.09 15.05
CA THR A 172 0.60 -6.33 14.44
C THR A 172 -0.92 -6.25 14.27
N PRO A 173 -1.45 -6.52 13.07
CA PRO A 173 -2.87 -6.77 12.87
C PRO A 173 -3.22 -8.20 13.32
N PHE A 174 -4.26 -8.36 14.13
CA PHE A 174 -4.75 -9.66 14.58
C PHE A 174 -6.01 -10.05 13.83
N PHE A 175 -5.95 -11.17 13.15
CA PHE A 175 -7.04 -11.76 12.39
C PHE A 175 -8.06 -12.45 13.29
N ASN A 176 -9.33 -12.48 12.88
CA ASN A 176 -10.38 -13.21 13.60
C ASN A 176 -10.26 -14.73 13.44
N ASN A 177 -9.83 -15.22 12.27
CA ASN A 177 -9.78 -16.65 11.94
C ASN A 177 -8.37 -17.11 11.58
N LEU A 178 -7.62 -16.30 10.84
CA LEU A 178 -6.29 -16.61 10.38
C LEU A 178 -5.26 -16.41 11.47
N HIS A 179 -4.10 -17.08 11.32
CA HIS A 179 -2.92 -16.81 12.13
C HIS A 179 -3.13 -16.76 13.65
N GLN A 180 -4.03 -17.60 14.17
CA GLN A 180 -4.28 -17.70 15.62
C GLN A 180 -3.07 -18.28 16.36
N VAL A 181 -2.82 -17.78 17.57
CA VAL A 181 -1.75 -18.31 18.44
C VAL A 181 -2.13 -19.68 19.01
N LYS A 182 -1.16 -20.59 19.11
CA LYS A 182 -1.33 -21.91 19.74
C LYS A 182 -0.73 -21.92 21.14
N VAL A 183 -1.58 -21.71 22.15
CA VAL A 183 -1.14 -21.63 23.55
C VAL A 183 -1.20 -22.99 24.24
N THR A 184 -0.06 -23.66 24.39
CA THR A 184 0.07 -24.91 25.14
C THR A 184 1.29 -24.88 26.07
N PRO A 185 1.33 -25.71 27.13
CA PRO A 185 2.53 -25.86 27.97
C PRO A 185 3.74 -26.41 27.22
N LYS A 186 3.55 -27.03 26.03
CA LYS A 186 4.65 -27.43 25.15
C LYS A 186 5.35 -26.19 24.57
N VAL A 187 4.59 -25.20 24.15
CA VAL A 187 5.08 -23.98 23.50
C VAL A 187 5.54 -22.91 24.50
N PHE A 188 4.73 -22.65 25.51
CA PHE A 188 4.89 -21.48 26.39
C PHE A 188 5.33 -21.83 27.80
N HIS A 189 6.07 -20.92 28.41
CA HIS A 189 6.33 -20.94 29.85
C HIS A 189 5.06 -20.49 30.61
N THR A 190 4.84 -20.97 31.84
CA THR A 190 3.64 -20.61 32.61
C THR A 190 3.55 -19.12 32.94
N ASN A 191 4.71 -18.47 33.12
CA ASN A 191 4.84 -17.04 33.40
C ASN A 191 5.06 -16.17 32.16
N THR A 192 4.73 -16.65 30.95
CA THR A 192 4.93 -15.86 29.72
C THR A 192 4.21 -14.52 29.81
N LYS A 193 4.87 -13.45 29.36
CA LYS A 193 4.30 -12.10 29.26
C LYS A 193 4.14 -11.68 27.80
N ILE A 194 3.03 -11.03 27.49
CA ILE A 194 2.72 -10.51 26.17
C ILE A 194 2.57 -9.00 26.25
N MET A 195 3.15 -8.29 25.30
CA MET A 195 2.94 -6.87 25.11
C MET A 195 2.58 -6.62 23.65
N HIS A 196 1.62 -5.73 23.41
CA HIS A 196 1.32 -5.26 22.07
C HIS A 196 1.36 -3.73 22.03
N ALA A 197 1.99 -3.20 20.99
CA ALA A 197 2.01 -1.78 20.69
C ALA A 197 1.05 -1.47 19.54
N TYR A 198 0.32 -0.37 19.65
CA TYR A 198 -0.64 0.08 18.63
C TYR A 198 -0.51 1.58 18.34
N ASN A 199 -0.86 1.96 17.11
CA ASN A 199 -0.96 3.34 16.66
C ASN A 199 -2.32 3.52 16.00
N ASP A 200 -3.15 4.43 16.52
CA ASP A 200 -4.48 4.68 15.98
C ASP A 200 -4.44 5.14 14.52
N TYR A 201 -3.35 5.79 14.08
CA TYR A 201 -3.18 6.27 12.72
C TYR A 201 -2.62 5.21 11.74
N ASP A 202 -2.25 4.03 12.22
CA ASP A 202 -1.74 2.95 11.38
C ASP A 202 -2.89 2.27 10.61
N LEU A 203 -3.07 2.66 9.36
CA LEU A 203 -4.11 2.10 8.49
C LEU A 203 -3.78 0.68 8.02
N THR A 204 -2.52 0.24 8.13
CA THR A 204 -2.15 -1.15 7.84
C THR A 204 -2.63 -2.07 8.94
N GLN A 205 -2.37 -1.70 10.20
CA GLN A 205 -2.86 -2.45 11.37
C GLN A 205 -4.39 -2.45 11.49
N ASN A 206 -5.04 -1.37 11.05
CA ASN A 206 -6.47 -1.17 11.20
C ASN A 206 -7.34 -1.58 10.00
N PHE A 207 -6.76 -1.77 8.80
CA PHE A 207 -7.51 -2.01 7.58
C PHE A 207 -6.78 -2.88 6.54
N LEU A 208 -5.61 -2.46 6.05
CA LEU A 208 -5.03 -3.11 4.86
C LEU A 208 -4.71 -4.59 5.09
N ALA A 209 -4.42 -4.96 6.34
CA ALA A 209 -4.18 -6.33 6.74
C ALA A 209 -5.39 -7.26 6.56
N ASP A 210 -6.62 -6.72 6.54
CA ASP A 210 -7.85 -7.49 6.34
C ASP A 210 -7.84 -8.20 4.98
N PHE A 211 -7.17 -7.59 4.00
CA PHE A 211 -6.90 -8.19 2.71
C PHE A 211 -5.54 -8.91 2.75
N SER A 212 -5.57 -10.23 2.85
CA SER A 212 -4.39 -11.01 2.49
C SER A 212 -4.22 -10.91 0.98
N LEU A 213 -3.34 -10.02 0.55
CA LEU A 213 -3.03 -9.77 -0.86
C LEU A 213 -1.76 -10.53 -1.23
N PHE A 214 -1.76 -11.08 -2.43
CA PHE A 214 -0.52 -11.52 -3.03
C PHE A 214 0.29 -10.31 -3.53
N ASP A 215 1.61 -10.30 -3.35
CA ASP A 215 2.53 -9.22 -3.72
C ASP A 215 2.23 -8.55 -5.09
N LEU A 216 1.77 -7.30 -5.06
CA LEU A 216 1.46 -6.49 -6.25
C LEU A 216 2.60 -5.57 -6.67
N SER A 217 3.75 -5.58 -5.98
CA SER A 217 4.86 -4.66 -6.25
C SER A 217 5.29 -4.74 -7.70
N LEU A 218 5.38 -5.95 -8.26
CA LEU A 218 5.74 -6.17 -9.65
C LEU A 218 4.86 -5.39 -10.64
N ILE A 219 3.57 -5.20 -10.36
CA ILE A 219 2.68 -4.39 -11.20
C ILE A 219 3.23 -2.98 -11.32
N GLN A 220 3.57 -2.37 -10.19
CA GLN A 220 4.10 -1.02 -10.17
C GLN A 220 5.39 -0.92 -10.98
N LYS A 221 6.33 -1.85 -10.79
CA LYS A 221 7.58 -1.87 -11.54
C LYS A 221 7.34 -2.01 -13.04
N VAL A 222 6.44 -2.90 -13.45
CA VAL A 222 6.08 -3.03 -14.86
C VAL A 222 5.53 -1.71 -15.39
N LEU A 223 4.60 -1.07 -14.67
CA LEU A 223 4.04 0.22 -15.09
C LEU A 223 5.08 1.33 -15.21
N GLU A 224 6.09 1.35 -14.34
CA GLU A 224 7.22 2.28 -14.40
C GLU A 224 8.21 1.94 -15.54
N GLU A 225 8.65 0.69 -15.66
CA GLU A 225 9.56 0.22 -16.72
C GLU A 225 8.95 0.43 -18.11
N LYS A 226 7.62 0.31 -18.23
CA LYS A 226 6.86 0.56 -19.45
C LYS A 226 6.39 2.02 -19.61
N ASN A 227 6.91 2.94 -18.80
CA ASN A 227 6.67 4.39 -18.83
C ASN A 227 5.17 4.81 -18.77
N VAL A 228 4.27 3.95 -18.27
CA VAL A 228 2.84 4.28 -18.14
C VAL A 228 2.66 5.33 -17.05
N LEU A 229 3.22 5.05 -15.88
CA LEU A 229 3.16 5.93 -14.71
C LEU A 229 4.55 6.49 -14.41
N SER A 230 4.57 7.75 -13.98
CA SER A 230 5.69 8.35 -13.27
C SER A 230 5.37 8.26 -11.78
N ILE A 231 6.24 7.64 -11.00
CA ILE A 231 6.13 7.76 -9.54
C ILE A 231 7.04 8.89 -9.09
N ARG A 232 6.41 9.90 -8.49
CA ARG A 232 7.11 10.85 -7.63
C ARG A 232 7.54 10.09 -6.38
N SER A 233 8.74 9.54 -6.33
CA SER A 233 9.41 9.29 -5.03
C SER A 233 9.88 10.64 -4.45
N LYS A 234 8.93 11.55 -4.22
CA LYS A 234 9.09 12.66 -3.29
C LYS A 234 8.26 12.34 -2.07
N LEU A 235 8.56 11.23 -1.39
CA LEU A 235 8.29 11.23 0.04
C LEU A 235 9.13 12.39 0.61
N PRO A 236 8.57 13.28 1.44
CA PRO A 236 9.30 14.38 2.03
C PRO A 236 10.21 13.82 3.12
N THR A 237 11.32 13.18 2.72
CA THR A 237 12.42 12.93 3.65
C THR A 237 13.14 14.26 3.84
N ASN A 238 13.18 14.68 5.09
CA ASN A 238 13.78 15.94 5.50
C ASN A 238 15.18 16.12 4.86
N LYS A 239 15.39 17.30 4.26
CA LYS A 239 16.68 17.89 3.83
C LYS A 239 17.43 17.34 2.60
N ALA A 240 16.92 16.38 1.82
CA ALA A 240 17.59 15.94 0.57
C ALA A 240 16.84 16.40 -0.69
N ASN A 241 16.96 17.68 -1.04
CA ASN A 241 16.64 18.20 -2.37
C ASN A 241 17.86 19.02 -2.82
N LYS A 242 18.65 18.51 -3.78
CA LYS A 242 19.45 19.39 -4.67
C LYS A 242 20.10 18.75 -5.90
N GLU A 243 20.26 17.43 -6.00
CA GLU A 243 20.89 16.77 -7.15
C GLU A 243 20.23 15.39 -7.30
N GLY A 244 19.71 14.87 -8.41
CA GLY A 244 19.70 15.28 -9.80
C GLY A 244 19.16 14.13 -10.68
N GLU A 245 18.18 13.34 -10.19
CA GLU A 245 17.48 12.37 -11.05
C GLU A 245 16.33 13.08 -11.78
N LEU A 246 16.48 13.25 -13.09
CA LEU A 246 15.40 13.67 -13.98
C LEU A 246 14.26 12.66 -13.87
N ILE A 247 13.20 13.01 -13.14
CA ILE A 247 11.93 12.29 -13.18
C ILE A 247 11.47 12.34 -14.64
N LYS A 248 11.61 11.23 -15.36
CA LYS A 248 11.08 11.13 -16.71
C LYS A 248 9.56 11.22 -16.60
N GLU A 249 9.00 12.22 -17.26
CA GLU A 249 7.56 12.43 -17.31
C GLU A 249 6.88 11.18 -17.91
N GLY A 250 5.92 10.62 -17.18
CA GLY A 250 5.15 9.46 -17.61
C GLY A 250 4.23 9.78 -18.79
N LEU A 251 3.75 8.77 -19.50
CA LEU A 251 2.88 8.97 -20.66
C LEU A 251 1.57 9.70 -20.29
N ILE A 252 1.01 9.42 -19.11
CA ILE A 252 -0.20 10.09 -18.61
C ILE A 252 0.05 11.58 -18.34
N ASP A 253 1.18 11.94 -17.71
CA ASP A 253 1.53 13.34 -17.43
C ASP A 253 1.65 14.14 -18.74
N LYS A 254 2.28 13.55 -19.76
CA LYS A 254 2.40 14.15 -21.10
C LYS A 254 1.03 14.41 -21.72
N ALA A 255 0.12 13.44 -21.65
CA ALA A 255 -1.25 13.61 -22.14
C ALA A 255 -2.00 14.72 -21.38
N ILE A 256 -1.83 14.80 -20.06
CA ILE A 256 -2.42 15.86 -19.23
C ILE A 256 -1.84 17.23 -19.61
N ASN A 257 -0.54 17.34 -19.84
CA ASN A 257 0.09 18.60 -20.21
C ASN A 257 -0.30 19.04 -21.63
N ALA A 258 -0.34 18.11 -22.59
CA ALA A 258 -0.85 18.38 -23.93
C ALA A 258 -2.32 18.87 -23.93
N LEU A 259 -3.17 18.31 -23.06
CA LEU A 259 -4.55 18.78 -22.89
C LEU A 259 -4.62 20.25 -22.42
N LYS A 260 -3.74 20.65 -21.49
CA LYS A 260 -3.70 22.03 -20.96
C LYS A 260 -3.23 23.05 -21.99
N GLU A 261 -2.51 22.62 -23.04
CA GLU A 261 -2.04 23.49 -24.11
C GLU A 261 -3.12 23.84 -25.15
N ILE A 262 -4.28 23.16 -25.11
CA ILE A 262 -5.39 23.48 -26.00
C ILE A 262 -5.96 24.86 -25.61
N PRO A 263 -6.01 25.84 -26.54
CA PRO A 263 -6.44 27.20 -26.25
C PRO A 263 -7.96 27.29 -26.07
N THR A 264 -8.45 26.91 -24.89
CA THR A 264 -9.89 26.82 -24.58
C THR A 264 -10.65 28.15 -24.70
N ASN A 265 -9.96 29.27 -24.55
CA ASN A 265 -10.51 30.61 -24.75
C ASN A 265 -10.87 30.92 -26.21
N LYS A 266 -10.40 30.11 -27.18
CA LYS A 266 -10.70 30.28 -28.60
C LYS A 266 -11.97 29.54 -29.05
N PHE A 267 -12.62 28.79 -28.15
CA PHE A 267 -13.88 28.12 -28.46
C PHE A 267 -15.09 29.06 -28.57
N THR A 268 -14.97 30.32 -28.18
CA THR A 268 -16.07 31.31 -28.25
C THR A 268 -16.19 32.02 -29.59
N ASP A 269 -15.12 32.07 -30.39
CA ASP A 269 -15.09 32.83 -31.63
C ASP A 269 -15.77 32.04 -32.77
N LEU A 270 -16.61 32.71 -33.57
CA LEU A 270 -17.35 32.05 -34.66
C LEU A 270 -16.42 31.63 -35.82
N TRP A 271 -15.35 32.41 -36.00
CA TRP A 271 -14.30 32.23 -37.01
C TRP A 271 -12.94 32.38 -36.32
N LEU A 272 -12.00 31.52 -36.67
CA LEU A 272 -10.61 31.61 -36.21
C LEU A 272 -9.77 32.21 -37.33
N SER A 273 -8.82 33.08 -37.01
CA SER A 273 -7.76 33.39 -37.99
C SER A 273 -7.04 32.11 -38.39
N HIS A 274 -6.42 32.09 -39.58
CA HIS A 274 -5.74 30.89 -40.07
C HIS A 274 -4.72 30.35 -39.05
N SER A 275 -3.88 31.22 -38.48
CA SER A 275 -2.91 30.85 -37.43
C SER A 275 -3.54 30.35 -36.13
N GLU A 276 -4.70 30.87 -35.73
CA GLU A 276 -5.39 30.42 -34.52
C GLU A 276 -6.05 29.06 -34.72
N GLY A 277 -6.64 28.85 -35.90
CA GLY A 277 -7.19 27.57 -36.30
C GLY A 277 -6.11 26.50 -36.42
N GLU A 278 -5.01 26.82 -37.10
CA GLU A 278 -3.87 25.92 -37.23
C GLU A 278 -3.34 25.49 -35.85
N LEU A 279 -3.12 26.46 -34.95
CA LEU A 279 -2.67 26.19 -33.59
C LEU A 279 -3.66 25.29 -32.83
N LEU A 280 -4.97 25.56 -32.92
CA LEU A 280 -5.99 24.75 -32.25
C LEU A 280 -6.00 23.29 -32.76
N TYR A 281 -5.95 23.10 -34.08
CA TYR A 281 -5.90 21.77 -34.69
C TYR A 281 -4.60 21.05 -34.31
N GLU A 282 -3.45 21.71 -34.41
CA GLU A 282 -2.15 21.14 -34.05
C GLU A 282 -2.12 20.71 -32.58
N LYS A 283 -2.56 21.56 -31.64
CA LYS A 283 -2.63 21.21 -30.22
C LYS A 283 -3.60 20.06 -29.94
N THR A 284 -4.72 19.99 -30.66
CA THR A 284 -5.68 18.88 -30.56
C THR A 284 -5.06 17.56 -31.05
N ILE A 285 -4.37 17.58 -32.20
CA ILE A 285 -3.67 16.43 -32.77
C ILE A 285 -2.55 15.97 -31.82
N ASN A 286 -1.79 16.90 -31.24
CA ASN A 286 -0.74 16.61 -30.27
C ASN A 286 -1.30 15.98 -28.99
N PHE A 287 -2.45 16.46 -28.50
CA PHE A 287 -3.17 15.83 -27.40
C PHE A 287 -3.61 14.40 -27.74
N LEU A 288 -4.30 14.18 -28.86
CA LEU A 288 -4.75 12.85 -29.28
C LEU A 288 -3.58 11.89 -29.49
N THR A 289 -2.46 12.38 -30.05
CA THR A 289 -1.21 11.62 -30.17
C THR A 289 -0.62 11.25 -28.81
N SER A 290 -0.68 12.18 -27.85
CA SER A 290 -0.21 11.93 -26.49
C SER A 290 -1.10 10.89 -25.77
N VAL A 291 -2.42 10.94 -25.97
CA VAL A 291 -3.35 9.92 -25.44
C VAL A 291 -3.11 8.56 -26.11
N GLU A 292 -2.99 8.50 -27.43
CA GLU A 292 -2.64 7.25 -28.14
C GLU A 292 -1.35 6.63 -27.60
N ASN A 293 -0.33 7.46 -27.35
CA ASN A 293 0.95 7.01 -26.78
C ASN A 293 0.80 6.40 -25.37
N VAL A 294 -0.25 6.75 -24.60
CA VAL A 294 -0.55 6.09 -23.31
C VAL A 294 -0.93 4.63 -23.52
N PHE A 295 -1.70 4.31 -24.57
CA PHE A 295 -2.08 2.93 -24.89
C PHE A 295 -0.90 2.15 -25.44
N TYR A 296 -0.20 2.72 -26.42
CA TYR A 296 0.95 2.11 -27.06
C TYR A 296 1.86 3.18 -27.65
N LYS A 297 3.14 3.14 -27.26
CA LYS A 297 4.20 3.92 -27.87
C LYS A 297 5.35 3.02 -28.24
N LYS A 298 5.71 3.04 -29.52
CA LYS A 298 6.95 2.47 -30.04
C LYS A 298 7.98 3.57 -30.20
N ASP A 299 9.08 3.45 -29.50
CA ASP A 299 10.21 4.35 -29.66
C ASP A 299 11.05 3.89 -30.86
N ASN A 300 11.10 4.71 -31.92
CA ASN A 300 11.75 4.32 -33.18
C ASN A 300 13.28 4.21 -33.05
N GLU A 301 13.90 4.93 -32.10
CA GLU A 301 15.34 4.91 -31.90
C GLU A 301 15.78 3.70 -31.07
N THR A 302 15.02 3.41 -30.01
CA THR A 302 15.37 2.34 -29.06
C THR A 302 14.65 1.02 -29.34
N GLN A 303 13.66 1.02 -30.23
CA GLN A 303 12.70 -0.06 -30.47
C GLN A 303 11.92 -0.50 -29.22
N ILE A 304 11.98 0.27 -28.12
CA ILE A 304 11.31 -0.05 -26.88
C ILE A 304 9.81 0.23 -27.04
N GLU A 305 9.00 -0.78 -26.72
CA GLU A 305 7.56 -0.65 -26.62
C GLU A 305 7.16 -0.26 -25.19
N SER A 306 6.26 0.71 -25.10
CA SER A 306 5.76 1.28 -23.84
C SER A 306 4.25 1.53 -23.94
N GLY A 307 3.61 1.78 -22.81
CA GLY A 307 2.16 2.01 -22.75
C GLY A 307 1.38 0.89 -22.03
N ILE A 308 0.07 1.12 -21.91
CA ILE A 308 -0.84 0.25 -21.15
C ILE A 308 -0.88 -1.15 -21.76
N PHE A 309 -0.96 -1.32 -23.09
CA PHE A 309 -1.04 -2.65 -23.70
C PHE A 309 0.17 -3.52 -23.40
N ILE A 310 1.36 -2.95 -23.45
CA ILE A 310 2.59 -3.65 -23.11
C ILE A 310 2.59 -4.02 -21.62
N SER A 311 2.13 -3.11 -20.77
CA SER A 311 2.05 -3.36 -19.33
C SER A 311 1.07 -4.47 -19.00
N LEU A 312 -0.13 -4.46 -19.59
CA LEU A 312 -1.14 -5.49 -19.40
C LEU A 312 -0.63 -6.86 -19.86
N LYS A 313 0.05 -6.90 -21.02
CA LYS A 313 0.68 -8.12 -21.53
C LYS A 313 1.74 -8.68 -20.57
N GLU A 314 2.54 -7.83 -19.94
CA GLU A 314 3.53 -8.27 -18.94
C GLU A 314 2.87 -8.74 -17.64
N ILE A 315 1.82 -8.06 -17.16
CA ILE A 315 1.10 -8.40 -15.93
C ILE A 315 0.24 -9.68 -16.10
N ASN A 316 -0.20 -9.96 -17.33
CA ASN A 316 -0.88 -11.21 -17.68
C ASN A 316 0.07 -12.42 -17.74
N LYS A 317 1.39 -12.25 -17.76
CA LYS A 317 2.29 -13.41 -17.73
C LYS A 317 2.23 -14.14 -16.38
N GLU A 318 2.39 -15.46 -16.43
CA GLU A 318 2.71 -16.22 -15.22
C GLU A 318 4.12 -15.82 -14.73
N ILE A 319 4.19 -15.43 -13.47
CA ILE A 319 5.39 -15.02 -12.77
C ILE A 319 5.79 -16.14 -11.83
N GLU A 320 7.06 -16.58 -11.90
CA GLU A 320 7.63 -17.54 -10.97
C GLU A 320 8.48 -16.84 -9.90
N PHE A 321 8.15 -17.06 -8.64
CA PHE A 321 8.87 -16.51 -7.50
C PHE A 321 10.06 -17.40 -7.12
N LYS A 322 11.22 -16.77 -6.91
CA LYS A 322 12.42 -17.46 -6.45
C LYS A 322 12.30 -17.83 -4.98
N VAL A 323 11.98 -19.09 -4.72
CA VAL A 323 11.99 -19.67 -3.37
C VAL A 323 13.34 -20.33 -3.07
N SER A 324 13.85 -20.21 -1.84
CA SER A 324 15.09 -20.89 -1.43
C SER A 324 14.96 -22.41 -1.51
N ASP A 325 16.04 -23.07 -1.89
CA ASP A 325 16.08 -24.53 -2.00
C ASP A 325 15.73 -25.25 -0.68
N PHE A 326 16.14 -24.70 0.47
CA PHE A 326 15.68 -25.16 1.79
C PHE A 326 14.15 -25.34 1.88
N LEU A 327 13.37 -24.37 1.37
CA LEU A 327 11.91 -24.43 1.43
C LEU A 327 11.34 -25.46 0.46
N LYS A 328 11.96 -25.61 -0.72
CA LYS A 328 11.58 -26.65 -1.69
C LYS A 328 11.83 -28.06 -1.15
N GLU A 329 12.84 -28.22 -0.30
CA GLU A 329 13.20 -29.50 0.32
C GLU A 329 12.36 -29.83 1.56
N THR A 330 11.94 -28.81 2.32
CA THR A 330 11.28 -29.01 3.62
C THR A 330 9.77 -28.86 3.61
N ILE A 331 9.20 -28.20 2.61
CA ILE A 331 7.76 -28.00 2.46
C ILE A 331 7.26 -28.86 1.29
N PRO A 332 6.14 -29.60 1.45
CA PRO A 332 5.53 -30.34 0.35
C PRO A 332 5.30 -29.46 -0.89
N LYS A 333 5.58 -29.99 -2.09
CA LYS A 333 5.52 -29.21 -3.34
C LYS A 333 4.13 -28.63 -3.63
N ASP A 334 3.09 -29.35 -3.21
CA ASP A 334 1.68 -28.95 -3.31
C ASP A 334 1.30 -27.82 -2.35
N GLU A 335 2.05 -27.63 -1.25
CA GLU A 335 1.89 -26.49 -0.33
C GLU A 335 2.64 -25.24 -0.81
N LEU A 336 3.61 -25.37 -1.72
CA LEU A 336 4.49 -24.27 -2.13
C LEU A 336 3.99 -23.59 -3.43
N LYS A 337 3.24 -22.49 -3.27
CA LYS A 337 2.80 -21.65 -4.40
C LYS A 337 3.95 -20.78 -4.92
N ILE A 338 4.61 -21.21 -6.00
CA ILE A 338 5.74 -20.47 -6.61
C ILE A 338 5.38 -19.74 -7.91
N LYS A 339 4.18 -19.94 -8.44
CA LYS A 339 3.72 -19.34 -9.70
C LYS A 339 2.46 -18.54 -9.48
N ARG A 340 2.33 -17.41 -10.18
CA ARG A 340 1.14 -16.57 -10.12
C ARG A 340 0.93 -15.79 -11.41
N GLN A 341 -0.33 -15.67 -11.80
CA GLN A 341 -0.79 -14.76 -12.83
C GLN A 341 -1.61 -13.65 -12.16
N ILE A 342 -1.20 -12.38 -12.33
CA ILE A 342 -1.87 -11.24 -11.67
C ILE A 342 -3.17 -10.89 -12.40
N LEU A 343 -3.12 -10.91 -13.73
CA LEU A 343 -4.26 -10.65 -14.59
C LEU A 343 -4.58 -11.93 -15.37
N LYS A 344 -5.70 -12.58 -15.02
CA LYS A 344 -6.15 -13.80 -15.72
C LYS A 344 -6.45 -13.53 -17.19
N ASP A 345 -6.31 -14.56 -18.02
CA ASP A 345 -6.45 -14.44 -19.47
C ASP A 345 -7.82 -13.89 -19.91
N ASP A 346 -8.91 -14.35 -19.30
CA ASP A 346 -10.26 -13.89 -19.61
C ASP A 346 -10.44 -12.39 -19.29
N VAL A 347 -10.00 -11.95 -18.12
CA VAL A 347 -10.06 -10.55 -17.69
C VAL A 347 -9.10 -9.69 -18.52
N TYR A 348 -7.92 -10.21 -18.88
CA TYR A 348 -6.98 -9.55 -19.77
C TYR A 348 -7.60 -9.28 -21.15
N GLN A 349 -8.23 -10.29 -21.76
CA GLN A 349 -8.85 -10.14 -23.07
C GLN A 349 -10.04 -9.15 -23.04
N GLU A 350 -10.86 -9.20 -21.99
CA GLU A 350 -11.98 -8.26 -21.81
C GLU A 350 -11.49 -6.80 -21.67
N LEU A 351 -10.45 -6.58 -20.88
CA LEU A 351 -9.83 -5.26 -20.71
C LEU A 351 -9.13 -4.79 -22.00
N LEU A 352 -8.39 -5.69 -22.66
CA LEU A 352 -7.69 -5.40 -23.90
C LEU A 352 -8.67 -4.97 -24.99
N ALA A 353 -9.73 -5.76 -25.23
CA ALA A 353 -10.74 -5.46 -26.24
C ALA A 353 -11.42 -4.10 -25.99
N SER A 354 -11.76 -3.80 -24.74
CA SER A 354 -12.37 -2.52 -24.36
C SER A 354 -11.45 -1.33 -24.61
N LEU A 355 -10.16 -1.48 -24.30
CA LEU A 355 -9.16 -0.44 -24.51
C LEU A 355 -8.76 -0.29 -26.00
N GLU A 356 -8.76 -1.38 -26.77
CA GLU A 356 -8.55 -1.35 -28.23
C GLU A 356 -9.67 -0.58 -28.93
N GLU A 357 -10.93 -0.81 -28.57
CA GLU A 357 -12.07 -0.06 -29.13
C GLU A 357 -11.94 1.46 -28.84
N ILE A 358 -11.49 1.82 -27.64
CA ILE A 358 -11.21 3.24 -27.29
C ILE A 358 -10.06 3.79 -28.14
N LEU A 359 -8.96 3.04 -28.29
CA LEU A 359 -7.82 3.46 -29.09
C LEU A 359 -8.17 3.66 -30.56
N GLU A 360 -8.95 2.74 -31.14
CA GLU A 360 -9.46 2.87 -32.50
C GLU A 360 -10.29 4.14 -32.68
N GLY A 361 -11.17 4.43 -31.70
CA GLY A 361 -11.93 5.67 -31.68
C GLY A 361 -11.06 6.93 -31.62
N ILE A 362 -9.99 6.92 -30.82
CA ILE A 362 -9.01 8.02 -30.75
C ILE A 362 -8.28 8.20 -32.08
N ARG A 363 -7.84 7.11 -32.71
CA ARG A 363 -7.14 7.14 -34.00
C ARG A 363 -8.03 7.66 -35.12
N ALA A 364 -9.29 7.21 -35.17
CA ALA A 364 -10.26 7.69 -36.13
C ALA A 364 -10.49 9.20 -35.98
N LEU A 365 -10.68 9.68 -34.74
CA LEU A 365 -10.83 11.10 -34.46
C LEU A 365 -9.58 11.90 -34.88
N LYS A 366 -8.39 11.42 -34.53
CA LYS A 366 -7.12 12.05 -34.91
C LYS A 366 -6.98 12.16 -36.44
N ALA A 367 -7.32 11.10 -37.18
CA ALA A 367 -7.25 11.09 -38.64
C ALA A 367 -8.14 12.17 -39.27
N VAL A 368 -9.34 12.38 -38.73
CA VAL A 368 -10.26 13.45 -39.17
C VAL A 368 -9.65 14.85 -38.96
N PHE A 369 -9.01 15.09 -37.81
CA PHE A 369 -8.32 16.36 -37.54
C PHE A 369 -7.11 16.58 -38.47
N ILE A 370 -6.31 15.55 -38.72
CA ILE A 370 -5.15 15.63 -39.63
C ILE A 370 -5.63 15.95 -41.05
N GLU A 371 -6.64 15.25 -41.54
CA GLU A 371 -7.16 15.44 -42.89
C GLU A 371 -7.74 16.84 -43.07
N THR A 372 -8.51 17.33 -42.09
CA THR A 372 -9.04 18.69 -42.17
C THR A 372 -7.95 19.76 -42.15
N LYS A 373 -6.92 19.61 -41.30
CA LYS A 373 -5.77 20.52 -41.30
C LYS A 373 -5.13 20.55 -42.69
N ARG A 374 -4.87 19.36 -43.28
CA ARG A 374 -4.29 19.22 -44.62
C ARG A 374 -5.13 19.92 -45.69
N THR A 375 -6.46 19.70 -45.71
CA THR A 375 -7.36 20.33 -46.69
C THR A 375 -7.37 21.85 -46.55
N VAL A 376 -7.45 22.36 -45.31
CA VAL A 376 -7.46 23.81 -45.07
C VAL A 376 -6.14 24.47 -45.49
N ASP A 377 -5.01 23.80 -45.23
CA ASP A 377 -3.68 24.27 -45.63
C ASP A 377 -3.50 24.25 -47.17
N GLU A 378 -4.04 23.23 -47.86
CA GLU A 378 -3.98 23.11 -49.33
C GLU A 378 -4.88 24.13 -50.07
N GLU A 379 -6.02 24.48 -49.47
CA GLU A 379 -7.02 25.37 -50.07
C GLU A 379 -6.85 26.86 -49.67
N ASP A 380 -5.83 27.19 -48.86
CA ASP A 380 -5.66 28.52 -48.22
C ASP A 380 -6.96 29.01 -47.54
N ALA A 381 -7.69 28.07 -46.96
CA ALA A 381 -9.01 28.31 -46.39
C ALA A 381 -8.91 28.83 -44.95
N SER A 382 -10.00 29.43 -44.47
CA SER A 382 -10.14 29.78 -43.04
C SER A 382 -10.68 28.58 -42.25
N TYR A 383 -10.08 28.30 -41.09
CA TYR A 383 -10.64 27.37 -40.12
C TYR A 383 -11.99 27.90 -39.57
N SER A 384 -13.02 27.06 -39.60
CA SER A 384 -14.32 27.39 -38.99
C SER A 384 -14.54 26.64 -37.69
N ARG A 385 -15.16 27.31 -36.71
CA ARG A 385 -15.59 26.66 -35.45
C ARG A 385 -16.54 25.51 -35.73
N LYS A 386 -17.47 25.68 -36.67
CA LYS A 386 -18.40 24.63 -37.10
C LYS A 386 -17.65 23.40 -37.63
N GLY A 387 -16.64 23.58 -38.49
CA GLY A 387 -15.83 22.48 -38.99
C GLY A 387 -15.05 21.75 -37.88
N TYR A 388 -14.50 22.48 -36.91
CA TYR A 388 -13.86 21.86 -35.73
C TYR A 388 -14.85 21.03 -34.91
N ILE A 389 -16.07 21.55 -34.71
CA ILE A 389 -17.17 20.83 -34.03
C ILE A 389 -17.59 19.60 -34.85
N ASP A 390 -17.74 19.72 -36.16
CA ASP A 390 -18.11 18.60 -37.04
C ASP A 390 -17.04 17.50 -37.04
N ASN A 391 -15.78 17.86 -36.87
CA ASN A 391 -14.69 16.90 -36.68
C ASN A 391 -14.78 16.20 -35.31
N LEU A 392 -15.06 16.93 -34.24
CA LEU A 392 -15.40 16.33 -32.96
C LEU A 392 -16.65 15.44 -33.08
N ASN A 393 -17.60 15.77 -33.95
CA ASN A 393 -18.81 14.99 -34.16
C ASN A 393 -18.53 13.60 -34.75
N GLY A 394 -17.41 13.44 -35.47
CA GLY A 394 -16.88 12.14 -35.88
C GLY A 394 -16.56 11.19 -34.72
N SER A 395 -16.46 11.69 -33.47
CA SER A 395 -16.15 10.89 -32.27
C SER A 395 -17.34 10.17 -31.65
N LYS A 396 -18.52 10.15 -32.29
CA LYS A 396 -19.74 9.52 -31.72
C LYS A 396 -19.48 8.11 -31.17
N LYS A 397 -18.82 7.25 -31.95
CA LYS A 397 -18.53 5.87 -31.55
C LYS A 397 -17.59 5.84 -30.33
N LEU A 398 -16.55 6.67 -30.31
CA LEU A 398 -15.65 6.82 -29.16
C LEU A 398 -16.41 7.23 -27.89
N ILE A 399 -17.33 8.21 -27.99
CA ILE A 399 -18.14 8.67 -26.86
C ILE A 399 -19.06 7.55 -26.36
N GLU A 400 -19.67 6.77 -27.26
CA GLU A 400 -20.49 5.61 -26.88
C GLU A 400 -19.68 4.52 -26.18
N THR A 401 -18.48 4.24 -26.66
CA THR A 401 -17.54 3.31 -26.03
C THR A 401 -17.11 3.82 -24.65
N LEU A 402 -16.79 5.11 -24.50
CA LEU A 402 -16.46 5.72 -23.20
C LEU A 402 -17.65 5.69 -22.23
N ASN A 403 -18.87 5.95 -22.71
CA ASN A 403 -20.09 5.82 -21.91
C ASN A 403 -20.24 4.40 -21.38
N SER A 404 -20.05 3.41 -22.24
CA SER A 404 -20.10 1.99 -21.88
C SER A 404 -19.01 1.61 -20.88
N PHE A 405 -17.79 2.07 -21.12
CA PHE A 405 -16.61 1.73 -20.32
C PHE A 405 -16.65 2.36 -18.92
N LEU A 406 -17.14 3.59 -18.79
CA LEU A 406 -17.17 4.32 -17.52
C LEU A 406 -18.49 4.18 -16.76
N ASP A 407 -19.51 3.54 -17.35
CA ASP A 407 -20.84 3.37 -16.75
C ASP A 407 -20.78 2.79 -15.34
N ILE A 408 -21.59 3.33 -14.43
CA ILE A 408 -21.69 2.86 -13.05
C ILE A 408 -23.04 3.24 -12.47
N ASP A 409 -23.64 2.33 -11.70
CA ASP A 409 -24.76 2.66 -10.82
C ASP A 409 -24.26 3.26 -9.49
N GLU A 410 -24.85 4.38 -9.08
CA GLU A 410 -24.40 5.14 -7.91
C GLU A 410 -24.63 4.41 -6.57
N ASN A 411 -25.58 3.49 -6.53
CA ASN A 411 -25.98 2.80 -5.30
C ASN A 411 -25.37 1.41 -5.21
N SER A 412 -25.44 0.62 -6.29
CA SER A 412 -24.89 -0.73 -6.33
C SER A 412 -23.40 -0.75 -6.64
N LEU A 413 -22.84 0.31 -7.24
CA LEU A 413 -21.46 0.36 -7.74
C LEU A 413 -21.16 -0.73 -8.79
N ILE A 414 -22.21 -1.25 -9.41
CA ILE A 414 -22.16 -2.24 -10.48
C ILE A 414 -22.62 -1.54 -11.75
N SER A 415 -21.91 -1.77 -12.86
CA SER A 415 -22.38 -1.36 -14.17
C SER A 415 -23.26 -2.44 -14.78
N ASN A 416 -24.28 -2.02 -15.52
CA ASN A 416 -25.05 -2.93 -16.37
C ASN A 416 -24.24 -3.41 -17.59
N ASN A 417 -23.12 -2.76 -17.89
CA ASN A 417 -22.20 -3.19 -18.92
C ASN A 417 -21.11 -4.08 -18.31
N THR A 418 -21.06 -5.34 -18.75
CA THR A 418 -20.10 -6.33 -18.26
C THR A 418 -18.65 -5.86 -18.43
N ASN A 419 -18.38 -5.14 -19.53
CA ASN A 419 -17.05 -4.70 -19.91
C ASN A 419 -16.72 -3.28 -19.40
N SER A 420 -17.50 -2.77 -18.45
CA SER A 420 -17.15 -1.51 -17.78
C SER A 420 -15.84 -1.65 -17.01
N LEU A 421 -15.10 -0.55 -16.90
CA LEU A 421 -13.89 -0.43 -16.11
C LEU A 421 -14.08 -0.93 -14.67
N TRP A 422 -15.24 -0.63 -14.06
CA TRP A 422 -15.48 -0.95 -12.66
C TRP A 422 -15.77 -2.43 -12.43
N ASN A 423 -16.51 -3.08 -13.34
CA ASN A 423 -16.72 -4.52 -13.29
C ASN A 423 -15.41 -5.28 -13.56
N ILE A 424 -14.61 -4.82 -14.53
CA ILE A 424 -13.28 -5.40 -14.80
C ILE A 424 -12.37 -5.21 -13.59
N LEU A 425 -12.33 -4.02 -12.99
CA LEU A 425 -11.51 -3.73 -11.81
C LEU A 425 -11.92 -4.60 -10.60
N PHE A 426 -13.21 -4.84 -10.41
CA PHE A 426 -13.69 -5.80 -9.42
C PHE A 426 -13.11 -7.20 -9.69
N LYS A 427 -13.21 -7.72 -10.92
CA LYS A 427 -12.63 -9.04 -11.27
C LYS A 427 -11.12 -9.10 -11.02
N ILE A 428 -10.40 -8.01 -11.32
CA ILE A 428 -8.96 -7.92 -11.03
C ILE A 428 -8.71 -8.00 -9.53
N LEU A 429 -9.42 -7.22 -8.72
CA LEU A 429 -9.24 -7.21 -7.27
C LEU A 429 -9.61 -8.55 -6.64
N ASP A 430 -10.77 -9.10 -6.97
CA ASP A 430 -11.27 -10.38 -6.47
C ASP A 430 -10.27 -11.52 -6.76
N ASN A 431 -9.67 -11.54 -7.95
CA ASN A 431 -8.64 -12.51 -8.31
C ASN A 431 -7.32 -12.36 -7.52
N ASN A 432 -7.04 -11.17 -6.98
CA ASN A 432 -5.77 -10.85 -6.31
C ASN A 432 -5.87 -10.82 -4.77
N ILE A 433 -7.08 -10.93 -4.23
CA ILE A 433 -7.34 -11.16 -2.82
C ILE A 433 -7.21 -12.67 -2.57
N ASP A 434 -6.20 -13.11 -1.82
CA ASP A 434 -6.03 -14.51 -1.42
C ASP A 434 -7.14 -14.89 -0.43
N GLN A 435 -7.26 -14.09 0.64
CA GLN A 435 -8.30 -14.23 1.65
C GLN A 435 -8.64 -12.86 2.25
N PHE A 436 -9.88 -12.74 2.71
CA PHE A 436 -10.33 -11.61 3.51
C PHE A 436 -10.70 -12.10 4.91
N ASP A 437 -10.11 -11.51 5.94
CA ASP A 437 -10.42 -11.81 7.34
C ASP A 437 -10.18 -10.55 8.17
N ASP A 438 -11.26 -10.00 8.73
CA ASP A 438 -11.22 -8.71 9.38
C ASP A 438 -10.30 -8.72 10.60
N THR A 439 -9.56 -7.62 10.79
CA THR A 439 -8.54 -7.53 11.82
C THR A 439 -8.93 -6.67 13.00
N TYR A 440 -8.20 -6.84 14.10
CA TYR A 440 -8.30 -6.03 15.29
C TYR A 440 -6.91 -5.80 15.90
N VAL A 441 -6.83 -4.79 16.75
CA VAL A 441 -5.56 -4.29 17.31
C VAL A 441 -5.13 -5.04 18.58
N ASP A 442 -6.10 -5.45 19.42
CA ASP A 442 -5.82 -6.07 20.72
C ASP A 442 -5.83 -7.62 20.63
N PRO A 443 -4.70 -8.31 20.86
CA PRO A 443 -4.61 -9.75 20.74
C PRO A 443 -5.45 -10.54 21.75
N SER A 444 -6.06 -9.91 22.76
CA SER A 444 -6.77 -10.58 23.85
C SER A 444 -7.75 -11.66 23.40
N LYS A 445 -8.43 -11.46 22.26
CA LYS A 445 -9.32 -12.48 21.67
C LYS A 445 -8.61 -13.80 21.36
N GLN A 446 -7.36 -13.76 20.87
CA GLN A 446 -6.60 -14.96 20.50
C GLN A 446 -6.09 -15.76 21.71
N PHE A 447 -6.01 -15.11 22.88
CA PHE A 447 -5.54 -15.71 24.13
C PHE A 447 -6.68 -16.08 25.08
N LYS A 448 -7.93 -15.78 24.72
CA LYS A 448 -9.12 -16.04 25.54
C LYS A 448 -9.24 -17.52 25.89
N GLY A 449 -9.49 -17.84 27.16
CA GLY A 449 -9.60 -19.22 27.65
C GLY A 449 -8.27 -19.95 27.82
N THR A 450 -7.13 -19.26 27.65
CA THR A 450 -5.79 -19.83 27.85
C THR A 450 -5.21 -19.37 29.20
N PHE A 451 -4.15 -20.03 29.67
CA PHE A 451 -3.44 -19.60 30.90
C PHE A 451 -2.69 -18.26 30.75
N LEU A 452 -2.67 -17.68 29.54
CA LEU A 452 -2.02 -16.40 29.25
C LEU A 452 -3.01 -15.25 29.06
N GLU A 453 -4.32 -15.46 29.15
CA GLU A 453 -5.35 -14.44 28.93
C GLU A 453 -5.13 -13.15 29.77
N ARG A 454 -4.56 -13.28 30.97
CA ARG A 454 -4.30 -12.16 31.89
C ARG A 454 -2.88 -11.57 31.80
N ASN A 455 -2.04 -12.08 30.90
CA ASN A 455 -0.63 -11.70 30.80
C ASN A 455 -0.35 -10.73 29.65
N ILE A 456 -1.36 -10.00 29.17
CA ILE A 456 -1.27 -9.09 28.03
C ILE A 456 -1.22 -7.65 28.53
N LYS A 457 -0.21 -6.89 28.07
CA LYS A 457 -0.09 -5.44 28.30
C LYS A 457 -0.26 -4.69 26.96
N ALA A 458 -0.93 -3.55 27.00
CA ALA A 458 -1.09 -2.66 25.85
C ALA A 458 -0.13 -1.47 25.95
N LEU A 459 0.40 -1.04 24.79
CA LEU A 459 1.22 0.15 24.65
C LEU A 459 0.69 1.01 23.51
N ASP A 460 0.08 2.14 23.87
CA ASP A 460 -0.29 3.17 22.90
C ASP A 460 0.96 3.95 22.47
N VAL A 461 1.32 3.87 21.19
CA VAL A 461 2.40 4.66 20.56
C VAL A 461 1.87 5.76 19.64
N THR A 462 0.56 6.03 19.63
CA THR A 462 -0.09 7.04 18.77
C THR A 462 0.53 8.43 18.96
N LYS A 463 0.85 8.81 20.20
CA LYS A 463 1.48 10.11 20.52
C LYS A 463 2.90 10.27 20.00
N GLU A 464 3.53 9.17 19.59
CA GLU A 464 4.86 9.16 19.02
C GLU A 464 4.83 9.33 17.49
N ASP A 465 3.64 9.22 16.87
CA ASP A 465 3.38 9.55 15.47
C ASP A 465 3.48 11.07 15.24
N ASP A 466 4.17 11.47 14.17
CA ASP A 466 4.35 12.89 13.86
C ASP A 466 3.06 13.59 13.42
N TYR A 467 2.07 12.83 12.93
CA TYR A 467 0.75 13.34 12.63
C TYR A 467 0.02 13.76 13.90
N ASP A 468 0.03 12.91 14.94
CA ASP A 468 -0.60 13.21 16.24
C ASP A 468 -0.01 14.48 16.87
N LYS A 469 1.33 14.54 16.92
CA LYS A 469 2.09 15.68 17.46
C LYS A 469 1.72 17.01 16.81
N LYS A 470 1.25 17.00 15.57
CA LYS A 470 0.89 18.20 14.80
C LYS A 470 -0.61 18.50 14.79
N THR A 471 -1.46 17.51 14.99
CA THR A 471 -2.92 17.64 14.81
C THR A 471 -3.69 17.69 16.13
N VAL A 472 -3.17 17.11 17.21
CA VAL A 472 -3.85 17.06 18.53
C VAL A 472 -3.45 18.22 19.46
N GLN A 473 -2.56 19.13 19.04
CA GLN A 473 -2.18 20.29 19.86
C GLN A 473 -3.40 21.18 20.17
N THR A 474 -3.82 21.16 21.44
CA THR A 474 -4.89 22.01 21.98
C THR A 474 -4.43 23.47 22.06
N ALA A 475 -5.23 24.36 21.47
CA ALA A 475 -5.09 25.81 21.34
C ALA A 475 -4.02 26.31 20.34
N PRO A 476 -4.39 27.23 19.42
CA PRO A 476 -3.47 27.82 18.46
C PRO A 476 -2.63 28.91 19.15
N THR A 477 -1.66 28.53 19.97
CA THR A 477 -0.65 29.51 20.41
C THR A 477 0.38 29.69 19.30
N GLY A 478 0.09 30.61 18.37
CA GLY A 478 1.11 31.32 17.60
C GLY A 478 1.59 30.73 16.26
N LYS A 479 0.70 30.21 15.38
CA LYS A 479 1.08 29.73 14.03
C LYS A 479 0.47 30.53 12.86
N PHE A 480 0.38 31.86 12.98
CA PHE A 480 -0.01 32.74 11.87
C PHE A 480 0.95 32.66 10.67
N THR A 481 2.23 32.36 10.89
CA THR A 481 3.27 32.34 9.84
C THR A 481 3.15 31.15 8.87
N GLN A 482 2.55 30.03 9.27
CA GLN A 482 2.40 28.84 8.42
C GLN A 482 1.15 28.88 7.53
N ALA A 483 0.06 29.51 7.98
CA ALA A 483 -1.13 29.75 7.16
C ALA A 483 -0.79 30.61 5.93
N ILE A 484 0.12 31.59 6.09
CA ILE A 484 0.61 32.45 5.02
C ILE A 484 1.41 31.64 3.98
N ILE A 485 2.32 30.75 4.41
CA ILE A 485 3.15 29.94 3.50
C ILE A 485 2.30 28.97 2.64
N LEU A 486 1.23 28.39 3.20
CA LEU A 486 0.34 27.47 2.47
C LEU A 486 -0.64 28.20 1.54
N SER A 487 -1.00 29.46 1.84
CA SER A 487 -1.89 30.27 0.98
C SER A 487 -1.28 30.63 -0.38
N HIS A 488 0.04 30.54 -0.52
CA HIS A 488 0.76 30.90 -1.75
C HIS A 488 0.90 29.74 -2.76
N THR A 489 0.35 28.54 -2.51
CA THR A 489 0.64 27.36 -3.35
C THR A 489 -0.58 26.68 -4.01
N THR A 490 -1.82 27.19 -3.95
CA THR A 490 -2.96 26.53 -4.64
C THR A 490 -4.11 27.50 -5.06
N PRO A 491 -4.73 27.38 -6.25
CA PRO A 491 -5.78 28.32 -6.70
C PRO A 491 -7.20 28.00 -6.16
N GLN A 492 -7.82 29.08 -5.69
CA GLN A 492 -9.25 29.46 -5.50
C GLN A 492 -10.40 28.46 -5.84
N TYR A 493 -10.73 27.57 -4.90
CA TYR A 493 -12.08 27.36 -4.34
C TYR A 493 -11.90 26.45 -3.12
N GLY A 494 -12.20 26.93 -1.91
CA GLY A 494 -11.93 26.21 -0.65
C GLY A 494 -10.92 26.88 0.29
N MET A 495 -10.42 28.09 -0.01
CA MET A 495 -9.49 28.80 0.89
C MET A 495 -10.09 29.08 2.27
N GLN A 496 -11.38 29.43 2.38
CA GLN A 496 -12.02 29.66 3.68
C GLN A 496 -12.05 28.41 4.54
N GLN A 497 -12.51 27.28 3.97
CA GLN A 497 -12.58 26.01 4.70
C GLN A 497 -11.19 25.45 5.01
N GLN A 498 -10.22 25.60 4.10
CA GLN A 498 -8.83 25.25 4.38
C GLN A 498 -8.20 26.14 5.45
N MET A 499 -8.51 27.44 5.47
CA MET A 499 -8.04 28.34 6.53
C MET A 499 -8.69 27.97 7.87
N GLU A 500 -10.00 27.70 7.92
CA GLU A 500 -10.70 27.21 9.11
C GLU A 500 -10.10 25.89 9.61
N ASP A 501 -9.82 24.95 8.70
CA ASP A 501 -9.20 23.67 9.03
C ASP A 501 -7.77 23.85 9.57
N ILE A 502 -6.96 24.73 8.96
CA ILE A 502 -5.60 25.06 9.43
C ILE A 502 -5.64 25.70 10.83
N MET A 503 -6.66 26.51 11.10
CA MET A 503 -6.84 27.17 12.40
C MET A 503 -7.29 26.21 13.50
N ASN A 504 -7.79 25.01 13.14
CA ASN A 504 -8.16 23.96 14.09
C ASN A 504 -7.63 22.58 13.65
N PRO A 505 -6.33 22.28 13.89
CA PRO A 505 -5.71 21.04 13.45
C PRO A 505 -6.40 19.74 13.94
N ALA A 506 -7.19 19.82 15.03
CA ALA A 506 -7.95 18.68 15.55
C ALA A 506 -9.03 18.19 14.56
N ILE A 507 -9.43 19.01 13.59
CA ILE A 507 -10.39 18.58 12.56
C ILE A 507 -9.81 17.49 11.67
N PHE A 508 -8.49 17.47 11.44
CA PHE A 508 -7.84 16.48 10.60
C PHE A 508 -7.88 15.09 11.27
N SER A 509 -7.54 15.01 12.56
CA SER A 509 -7.70 13.77 13.34
C SER A 509 -9.15 13.31 13.37
N LYS A 510 -10.12 14.22 13.58
CA LYS A 510 -11.54 13.87 13.55
C LYS A 510 -11.97 13.26 12.21
N ARG A 511 -11.51 13.83 11.09
CA ARG A 511 -11.78 13.29 9.74
C ARG A 511 -11.14 11.93 9.56
N TYR A 512 -9.90 11.74 10.00
CA TYR A 512 -9.25 10.43 9.98
C TYR A 512 -10.06 9.38 10.74
N TYR A 513 -10.47 9.65 11.97
CA TYR A 513 -11.30 8.71 12.73
C TYR A 513 -12.66 8.45 12.06
N THR A 514 -13.28 9.46 11.45
CA THR A 514 -14.51 9.28 10.66
C THR A 514 -14.29 8.37 9.46
N LEU A 515 -13.16 8.53 8.74
CA LEU A 515 -12.79 7.63 7.65
C LEU A 515 -12.59 6.20 8.17
N LEU A 516 -11.87 6.05 9.27
CA LEU A 516 -11.58 4.74 9.86
C LEU A 516 -12.86 4.01 10.31
N GLU A 517 -13.81 4.72 10.91
CA GLU A 517 -15.13 4.17 11.27
C GLU A 517 -15.92 3.72 10.03
N ASN A 518 -15.91 4.53 8.97
CA ASN A 518 -16.56 4.17 7.70
C ASN A 518 -15.94 2.91 7.10
N ILE A 519 -14.61 2.83 7.09
CA ILE A 519 -13.87 1.67 6.61
C ILE A 519 -14.22 0.42 7.42
N LYS A 520 -14.17 0.48 8.76
CA LYS A 520 -14.53 -0.65 9.64
C LYS A 520 -15.96 -1.15 9.43
N LYS A 521 -16.89 -0.23 9.13
CA LYS A 521 -18.26 -0.60 8.76
C LYS A 521 -18.30 -1.33 7.42
N MET A 522 -17.54 -0.89 6.43
CA MET A 522 -17.48 -1.52 5.10
C MET A 522 -16.81 -2.90 5.16
N GLU A 523 -15.73 -3.06 5.93
CA GLU A 523 -15.08 -4.35 6.19
C GLU A 523 -16.08 -5.33 6.76
N LYS A 524 -16.79 -4.94 7.83
CA LYS A 524 -17.83 -5.78 8.42
C LYS A 524 -18.93 -6.15 7.42
N ASN A 525 -19.35 -5.22 6.54
CA ASN A 525 -20.33 -5.54 5.51
C ASN A 525 -19.78 -6.57 4.50
N TYR A 526 -18.51 -6.44 4.12
CA TYR A 526 -17.84 -7.37 3.22
C TYR A 526 -17.62 -8.74 3.86
N THR A 527 -17.18 -8.83 5.13
CA THR A 527 -17.09 -10.09 5.89
C THR A 527 -18.43 -10.85 5.87
N ASN A 528 -19.53 -10.13 6.09
CA ASN A 528 -20.86 -10.74 6.18
C ASN A 528 -21.46 -11.06 4.80
N SER A 529 -21.06 -10.33 3.75
CA SER A 529 -21.56 -10.51 2.39
C SER A 529 -20.48 -10.11 1.37
N PRO A 530 -19.59 -11.04 1.01
CA PRO A 530 -18.53 -10.76 0.04
C PRO A 530 -19.14 -10.68 -1.36
N ASN A 531 -19.28 -9.45 -1.87
CA ASN A 531 -19.83 -9.16 -3.19
C ASN A 531 -19.20 -7.90 -3.79
N GLN A 532 -19.43 -7.67 -5.08
CA GLN A 532 -18.88 -6.53 -5.80
C GLN A 532 -19.23 -5.18 -5.17
N THR A 533 -20.49 -4.97 -4.79
CA THR A 533 -20.92 -3.69 -4.19
C THR A 533 -20.10 -3.36 -2.95
N ASN A 534 -19.95 -4.32 -2.03
CA ASN A 534 -19.22 -4.11 -0.78
C ASN A 534 -17.71 -3.92 -1.01
N LEU A 535 -17.09 -4.66 -1.93
CA LEU A 535 -15.66 -4.48 -2.25
C LEU A 535 -15.41 -3.13 -2.95
N MET A 536 -16.27 -2.76 -3.89
CA MET A 536 -16.17 -1.48 -4.59
C MET A 536 -16.47 -0.30 -3.65
N ASP A 537 -17.29 -0.48 -2.62
CA ASP A 537 -17.55 0.56 -1.62
C ASP A 537 -16.26 0.93 -0.86
N ILE A 538 -15.48 -0.08 -0.48
CA ILE A 538 -14.14 0.10 0.11
C ILE A 538 -13.22 0.82 -0.88
N LEU A 539 -13.13 0.34 -2.12
CA LEU A 539 -12.25 0.92 -3.15
C LEU A 539 -12.58 2.39 -3.43
N PHE A 540 -13.85 2.72 -3.66
CA PHE A 540 -14.27 4.10 -3.93
C PHE A 540 -14.04 5.01 -2.72
N THR A 541 -14.09 4.47 -1.50
CA THR A 541 -13.76 5.22 -0.28
C THR A 541 -12.27 5.55 -0.22
N LEU A 542 -11.40 4.63 -0.62
CA LEU A 542 -9.96 4.92 -0.75
C LEU A 542 -9.69 5.91 -1.90
N ILE A 543 -10.31 5.72 -3.07
CA ILE A 543 -10.16 6.63 -4.23
C ILE A 543 -10.60 8.05 -3.86
N ALA A 544 -11.70 8.21 -3.09
CA ALA A 544 -12.20 9.51 -2.64
C ALA A 544 -11.14 10.33 -1.85
N HIS A 545 -10.19 9.66 -1.19
CA HIS A 545 -9.11 10.28 -0.42
C HIS A 545 -7.76 10.23 -1.14
N SER A 546 -7.75 9.87 -2.42
CA SER A 546 -6.56 9.87 -3.28
C SER A 546 -6.52 11.10 -4.21
N SER A 547 -5.39 11.31 -4.89
CA SER A 547 -5.26 12.32 -5.95
C SER A 547 -6.23 12.10 -7.13
N ILE A 548 -6.69 10.86 -7.34
CA ILE A 548 -7.63 10.50 -8.41
C ILE A 548 -8.97 11.22 -8.24
N HIS A 549 -9.45 11.41 -7.01
CA HIS A 549 -10.69 12.14 -6.76
C HIS A 549 -10.63 13.58 -7.29
N THR A 550 -9.50 14.28 -7.08
CA THR A 550 -9.32 15.64 -7.60
C THR A 550 -9.27 15.64 -9.13
N PHE A 551 -8.69 14.60 -9.73
CA PHE A 551 -8.67 14.44 -11.18
C PHE A 551 -10.08 14.22 -11.75
N ILE A 552 -10.86 13.31 -11.16
CA ILE A 552 -12.26 13.03 -11.57
C ILE A 552 -13.12 14.28 -11.39
N ASP A 553 -12.97 15.03 -10.30
CA ASP A 553 -13.73 16.27 -10.09
C ASP A 553 -13.38 17.33 -11.14
N LYS A 554 -12.09 17.53 -11.43
CA LYS A 554 -11.65 18.43 -12.51
C LYS A 554 -12.15 17.99 -13.87
N TRP A 555 -12.07 16.69 -14.18
CA TRP A 555 -12.55 16.13 -15.44
C TRP A 555 -14.05 16.30 -15.61
N ALA A 556 -14.82 16.04 -14.55
CA ALA A 556 -16.25 16.31 -14.56
C ALA A 556 -16.49 17.80 -14.88
N ASN A 557 -15.83 18.73 -14.19
CA ASN A 557 -16.09 20.16 -14.40
C ASN A 557 -15.60 20.68 -15.78
N VAL A 558 -14.41 20.27 -16.24
CA VAL A 558 -13.81 20.74 -17.51
C VAL A 558 -14.46 20.05 -18.72
N GLY A 559 -14.66 18.73 -18.67
CA GLY A 559 -15.28 17.97 -19.76
C GLY A 559 -16.74 18.39 -19.98
N ILE A 560 -17.47 18.71 -18.91
CA ILE A 560 -18.83 19.23 -18.98
C ILE A 560 -18.86 20.60 -19.66
N PHE A 561 -17.97 21.52 -19.27
CA PHE A 561 -17.91 22.85 -19.86
C PHE A 561 -17.60 22.81 -21.36
N VAL A 562 -16.64 21.99 -21.78
CA VAL A 562 -16.28 21.83 -23.19
C VAL A 562 -17.43 21.21 -24.00
N ALA A 563 -18.15 20.23 -23.44
CA ALA A 563 -19.31 19.62 -24.10
C ALA A 563 -20.50 20.60 -24.24
N GLU A 564 -20.75 21.43 -23.22
CA GLU A 564 -21.84 22.43 -23.21
C GLU A 564 -21.60 23.58 -24.20
N VAL A 565 -20.35 24.00 -24.39
CA VAL A 565 -20.01 25.14 -25.25
C VAL A 565 -20.01 24.79 -26.73
N LEU A 566 -19.86 23.50 -27.08
CA LEU A 566 -19.47 23.11 -28.44
C LEU A 566 -20.56 22.48 -29.32
N LEU A 567 -21.75 22.05 -28.84
CA LEU A 567 -22.49 21.00 -29.57
C LEU A 567 -23.99 21.20 -29.82
N ASP A 568 -24.41 20.74 -31.01
CA ASP A 568 -25.78 20.68 -31.56
C ASP A 568 -26.48 19.33 -31.23
N ASN A 569 -27.82 19.31 -31.32
CA ASN A 569 -28.78 18.48 -30.58
C ASN A 569 -28.60 16.93 -30.56
N LYS A 570 -27.86 16.29 -31.49
CA LYS A 570 -27.75 14.81 -31.52
C LYS A 570 -26.58 14.25 -30.73
N ILE A 571 -25.43 14.90 -30.77
CA ILE A 571 -24.27 14.51 -29.95
C ILE A 571 -24.45 15.00 -28.52
N GLU A 572 -25.26 16.04 -28.35
CA GLU A 572 -25.79 16.46 -27.07
C GLU A 572 -26.29 15.25 -26.26
N THR A 573 -27.02 14.30 -26.84
CA THR A 573 -27.55 13.14 -26.07
C THR A 573 -26.44 12.24 -25.52
N ASN A 574 -25.45 11.86 -26.35
CA ASN A 574 -24.38 10.94 -25.93
C ASN A 574 -23.38 11.62 -24.99
N LEU A 575 -23.08 12.91 -25.18
CA LEU A 575 -22.25 13.66 -24.24
C LEU A 575 -22.98 14.06 -22.97
N ASN A 576 -24.29 14.33 -23.04
CA ASN A 576 -25.12 14.49 -21.85
C ASN A 576 -25.09 13.20 -21.02
N LYS A 577 -25.12 12.02 -21.68
CA LYS A 577 -24.93 10.73 -21.00
C LYS A 577 -23.53 10.62 -20.37
N LEU A 578 -22.47 10.99 -21.08
CA LEU A 578 -21.10 10.98 -20.52
C LEU A 578 -20.98 11.92 -19.32
N LYS A 579 -21.52 13.13 -19.44
CA LYS A 579 -21.66 14.11 -18.36
C LYS A 579 -22.44 13.54 -17.18
N GLU A 580 -23.54 12.83 -17.43
CA GLU A 580 -24.32 12.18 -16.37
C GLU A 580 -23.49 11.11 -15.66
N ILE A 581 -22.75 10.28 -16.39
CA ILE A 581 -21.84 9.27 -15.84
C ILE A 581 -20.74 9.93 -15.00
N MET A 582 -20.11 10.99 -15.49
CA MET A 582 -19.09 11.74 -14.74
C MET A 582 -19.69 12.37 -13.47
N ASN A 583 -20.92 12.88 -13.54
CA ASN A 583 -21.63 13.38 -12.38
C ASN A 583 -22.00 12.27 -11.39
N LYS A 584 -22.37 11.06 -11.86
CA LYS A 584 -22.57 9.87 -11.01
C LYS A 584 -21.27 9.53 -10.28
N LEU A 585 -20.15 9.43 -10.98
CA LEU A 585 -18.83 9.18 -10.38
C LEU A 585 -18.46 10.25 -9.34
N LYS A 586 -18.68 11.53 -9.66
CA LYS A 586 -18.48 12.63 -8.71
C LYS A 586 -19.34 12.47 -7.45
N ARG A 587 -20.61 12.07 -7.57
CA ARG A 587 -21.48 11.82 -6.42
C ARG A 587 -21.06 10.58 -5.62
N VAL A 588 -20.66 9.50 -6.30
CA VAL A 588 -20.10 8.29 -5.67
C VAL A 588 -18.92 8.65 -4.78
N LEU A 589 -17.97 9.44 -5.28
CA LEU A 589 -16.80 9.88 -4.51
C LEU A 589 -17.17 10.87 -3.41
N LYS A 590 -18.03 11.85 -3.70
CA LYS A 590 -18.46 12.87 -2.72
C LYS A 590 -19.16 12.26 -1.52
N LYS A 591 -19.99 11.22 -1.71
CA LYS A 591 -20.66 10.49 -0.62
C LYS A 591 -19.68 9.82 0.35
N ARG A 592 -18.47 9.50 -0.12
CA ARG A 592 -17.45 8.77 0.63
C ARG A 592 -16.32 9.67 1.14
N PHE A 593 -16.21 10.88 0.62
CA PHE A 593 -15.18 11.84 1.01
C PHE A 593 -15.50 12.48 2.37
N VAL A 594 -14.62 12.29 3.37
CA VAL A 594 -14.79 12.89 4.71
C VAL A 594 -14.10 14.25 4.85
N GLY A 595 -13.48 14.74 3.77
CA GLY A 595 -12.65 15.95 3.77
C GLY A 595 -11.17 15.63 3.63
N LYS A 596 -10.34 16.67 3.50
CA LYS A 596 -8.89 16.50 3.44
C LYS A 596 -8.37 15.96 4.78
N LEU A 597 -7.62 14.87 4.70
CA LEU A 597 -6.91 14.25 5.83
C LEU A 597 -5.53 14.87 6.04
N GLU A 598 -4.95 15.38 4.95
CA GLU A 598 -3.59 15.91 4.95
C GLU A 598 -3.48 17.22 5.72
N ALA A 599 -2.61 17.23 6.72
CA ALA A 599 -2.19 18.39 7.48
C ALA A 599 -0.66 18.47 7.42
N PHE A 600 -0.10 19.64 7.08
CA PHE A 600 1.35 19.87 7.10
C PHE A 600 2.17 18.86 6.26
N ASN A 601 1.66 18.47 5.09
CA ASN A 601 2.23 17.43 4.21
C ASN A 601 2.29 16.02 4.84
N MET A 602 1.47 15.76 5.85
CA MET A 602 1.33 14.46 6.54
C MET A 602 -0.14 14.06 6.59
N GLY A 603 -0.43 12.76 6.74
CA GLY A 603 -1.81 12.25 6.82
C GLY A 603 -2.49 12.02 5.47
N SER A 604 -1.71 11.80 4.40
CA SER A 604 -2.24 11.15 3.19
C SER A 604 -2.53 9.67 3.48
N LEU A 605 -3.30 8.99 2.63
CA LEU A 605 -3.48 7.54 2.77
C LEU A 605 -2.13 6.80 2.77
N ILE A 606 -1.19 7.23 1.91
CA ILE A 606 0.17 6.68 1.85
C ILE A 606 0.90 6.88 3.18
N TYR A 607 0.78 8.06 3.80
CA TYR A 607 1.37 8.33 5.11
C TYR A 607 0.84 7.34 6.17
N PHE A 608 -0.48 7.16 6.27
CA PHE A 608 -1.07 6.26 7.27
C PHE A 608 -0.71 4.79 7.05
N LEU A 609 -0.48 4.38 5.80
CA LEU A 609 -0.09 3.02 5.46
C LEU A 609 1.42 2.76 5.65
N GLN A 610 2.28 3.77 5.49
CA GLN A 610 3.74 3.61 5.50
C GLN A 610 4.41 4.22 6.74
N GLU A 611 4.16 5.51 6.99
CA GLU A 611 4.82 6.30 8.02
C GLU A 611 4.28 5.97 9.41
N SER A 612 2.95 6.02 9.58
CA SER A 612 2.29 5.64 10.83
C SER A 612 2.56 4.19 11.19
N HIS A 613 2.54 3.31 10.19
CA HIS A 613 2.90 1.89 10.33
C HIS A 613 4.36 1.66 10.72
N SER A 614 5.27 2.58 10.40
CA SER A 614 6.70 2.41 10.72
C SER A 614 7.08 2.93 12.12
N THR A 615 6.16 3.58 12.84
CA THR A 615 6.45 4.26 14.12
C THR A 615 7.20 3.35 15.11
N SER A 616 6.77 2.10 15.24
CA SER A 616 7.31 1.17 16.26
C SER A 616 8.58 0.41 15.87
N ARG A 617 8.96 0.41 14.58
CA ARG A 617 10.21 -0.21 14.10
C ARG A 617 11.39 0.77 14.00
N ARG A 618 11.15 2.07 14.19
CA ARG A 618 12.16 3.14 14.11
C ARG A 618 13.10 3.17 15.30
N ILE A 619 12.53 3.01 16.50
CA ILE A 619 13.27 3.08 17.76
C ILE A 619 12.70 2.08 18.77
N LEU A 620 13.56 1.53 19.62
CA LEU A 620 13.10 0.69 20.72
C LEU A 620 12.50 1.59 21.81
N HIS A 621 11.17 1.65 21.87
CA HIS A 621 10.47 2.52 22.82
C HIS A 621 10.87 2.22 24.28
N PRO A 622 10.99 3.24 25.15
CA PRO A 622 11.42 3.05 26.54
C PRO A 622 10.61 2.01 27.31
N LYS A 623 9.28 2.01 27.14
CA LYS A 623 8.37 1.03 27.77
C LYS A 623 8.58 -0.39 27.25
N ILE A 624 8.94 -0.54 25.97
CA ILE A 624 9.29 -1.84 25.42
C ILE A 624 10.59 -2.35 26.05
N LYS A 625 11.59 -1.48 26.12
CA LYS A 625 12.87 -1.81 26.76
C LYS A 625 12.70 -2.21 28.22
N GLU A 626 11.86 -1.50 28.97
CA GLU A 626 11.51 -1.84 30.35
C GLU A 626 10.83 -3.21 30.45
N PHE A 627 9.84 -3.47 29.60
CA PHE A 627 9.18 -4.78 29.52
C PHE A 627 10.17 -5.92 29.24
N LEU A 628 11.09 -5.74 28.29
CA LEU A 628 12.09 -6.77 27.98
C LEU A 628 13.00 -7.05 29.18
N LYS A 629 13.38 -6.03 29.95
CA LYS A 629 14.14 -6.20 31.20
C LYS A 629 13.31 -6.92 32.28
N GLU A 630 12.06 -6.51 32.49
CA GLU A 630 11.14 -7.11 33.46
C GLU A 630 11.00 -8.63 33.25
N VAL A 631 10.87 -9.09 32.00
CA VAL A 631 10.72 -10.52 31.69
C VAL A 631 12.00 -11.32 31.99
N MET A 632 13.16 -10.67 31.92
CA MET A 632 14.45 -11.29 32.23
C MET A 632 14.74 -11.35 33.73
N GLU A 633 14.38 -10.29 34.46
CA GLU A 633 14.62 -10.17 35.91
C GLU A 633 13.63 -10.99 36.74
N ASN A 634 12.40 -11.21 36.23
CA ASN A 634 11.45 -12.16 36.81
C ASN A 634 11.91 -13.61 36.53
N LYS A 635 12.88 -14.04 37.35
CA LYS A 635 13.46 -15.38 37.41
C LYS A 635 12.49 -16.37 38.04
#